data_AF-A0A2K9BK85-F1
#
_entry.id   AF-A0A2K9BK85-F1
#
_cell.length_a   1.000
_cell.length_b   1.000
_cell.length_c   1.000
_cell.angle_alpha   90.00
_cell.angle_beta   90.00
_cell.angle_gamma   90.00
#
_symmetry.space_group_name_H-M   'P 1'
#
loop_
_entity.id
_entity.type
_entity.pdbx_description
1 polymer ?
#
loop_
_entity_poly.entity_id
_entity_poly.type
_entity_poly.pdbx_seq_one_letter_code
_entity_poly.pdbx_strand_id
1 'polypeptide(L)'
;MLNRHDSIFWVYFNELARSTSNPIYKKNSLDLKTRVNEIFNVTYYGIFQYQLVKGEAISLIQSEKIKDLSQYIIDNYKILHMFAYQNKTQVSKYSNITENDRLFLSETIEKIVIPYINENSFYSKKTFVDIPNAKFTILTTLAFKHEYDINYINSSQSRQIFHGLSYPFLITMLICDVTNPEGMFERIKKIYTPANIDKALLYGRNLTNEEHEYISPELEKINHEDDFFGFIINFKETEWKQLTLNERYKYLFQLSKYTAIFLKENIKSIEAFGNEEEVLELIYNYLPVLLTTKQEDLEVELNTLDISKIQVKDFLLPYLNKDQNIQQILQHLRTVKEYKTLRFEVEDLIEFMFNVKYSTSYLELVYRTKRNNGIIGDFLIDNKKVAIANTLKFYKENKSEAYDFVYGNVKYNMINLDIKNLEHLISPVKRFQELANKNSEMSIMLRTLSLVLSMEPKTARQFGYSWQILIKYYIIIFGPYKKQKAVFDVKTFKIIETKISNLLEQYEFLKQKELVIDSLYLIYKLANFKN
;
A
#
# COMPACT_ATOMS: atom_id res chain seq x y z
N MET A 1 6.27 -12.14 10.56
CA MET A 1 7.25 -11.14 11.08
C MET A 1 7.80 -10.39 9.86
N LEU A 2 7.93 -9.05 9.87
CA LEU A 2 8.59 -8.29 8.77
C LEU A 2 10.11 -8.36 8.94
N ASN A 3 10.65 -9.58 9.03
CA ASN A 3 12.06 -9.79 9.31
C ASN A 3 12.78 -10.18 8.03
N ARG A 4 12.80 -9.23 7.08
CA ARG A 4 13.51 -9.34 5.81
C ARG A 4 15.00 -9.10 6.03
N HIS A 5 15.63 -10.03 6.73
CA HIS A 5 17.00 -9.89 7.22
C HIS A 5 18.06 -10.07 6.14
N ASP A 6 17.70 -10.67 5.00
CA ASP A 6 18.62 -10.92 3.89
C ASP A 6 18.21 -10.16 2.62
N SER A 7 17.48 -9.05 2.77
CA SER A 7 17.06 -8.19 1.65
C SER A 7 18.22 -7.42 1.02
N ILE A 8 17.96 -6.77 -0.12
CA ILE A 8 18.94 -5.94 -0.82
C ILE A 8 19.49 -4.81 0.06
N PHE A 9 18.67 -4.24 0.95
CA PHE A 9 19.09 -3.23 1.91
C PHE A 9 20.25 -3.71 2.79
N TRP A 10 20.18 -4.95 3.29
CA TRP A 10 21.20 -5.51 4.17
C TRP A 10 22.53 -5.83 3.47
N VAL A 11 22.51 -5.95 2.14
CA VAL A 11 23.74 -6.10 1.34
C VAL A 11 24.58 -4.82 1.37
N TYR A 12 23.92 -3.67 1.29
CA TYR A 12 24.56 -2.35 1.21
C TYR A 12 24.53 -1.58 2.54
N PHE A 13 23.92 -2.13 3.60
CA PHE A 13 23.84 -1.50 4.93
C PHE A 13 25.19 -1.02 5.46
N ASN A 14 26.26 -1.79 5.25
CA ASN A 14 27.59 -1.42 5.73
C ASN A 14 28.11 -0.12 5.09
N GLU A 15 27.66 0.23 3.89
CA GLU A 15 28.06 1.47 3.21
C GLU A 15 27.34 2.67 3.85
N LEU A 16 26.06 2.51 4.19
CA LEU A 16 25.30 3.50 4.96
C LEU A 16 25.87 3.67 6.38
N ALA A 17 26.21 2.57 7.04
CA ALA A 17 26.72 2.58 8.41
C ALA A 17 28.15 3.16 8.53
N ARG A 18 28.89 3.37 7.44
CA ARG A 18 30.24 3.98 7.49
C ARG A 18 30.24 5.39 8.03
N SER A 19 29.14 6.12 7.89
CA SER A 19 28.97 7.47 8.44
C SER A 19 28.84 7.47 9.97
N THR A 20 28.62 6.30 10.58
CA THR A 20 28.44 6.15 12.03
C THR A 20 29.76 5.76 12.70
N SER A 21 30.10 6.42 13.81
CA SER A 21 31.25 6.06 14.64
C SER A 21 30.95 4.87 15.56
N ASN A 22 29.68 4.50 15.72
CA ASN A 22 29.24 3.47 16.66
C ASN A 22 29.59 2.04 16.17
N PRO A 23 30.41 1.28 16.92
CA PRO A 23 30.81 -0.07 16.55
C PRO A 23 29.64 -1.06 16.37
N ILE A 24 28.48 -0.80 16.98
CA ILE A 24 27.33 -1.71 16.92
C ILE A 24 26.87 -1.96 15.49
N TYR A 25 26.99 -0.95 14.60
CA TYR A 25 26.57 -1.06 13.20
C TYR A 25 27.59 -1.78 12.31
N LYS A 26 28.79 -2.08 12.81
CA LYS A 26 29.81 -2.83 12.06
C LYS A 26 29.51 -4.32 11.99
N LYS A 27 28.69 -4.85 12.91
CA LYS A 27 28.33 -6.27 12.98
C LYS A 27 26.83 -6.45 12.75
N ASN A 28 26.46 -6.99 11.57
CA ASN A 28 25.07 -7.24 11.17
C ASN A 28 24.46 -8.46 11.90
N SER A 29 24.39 -8.40 13.23
CA SER A 29 23.74 -9.42 14.06
C SER A 29 22.24 -9.46 13.80
N LEU A 30 21.61 -10.60 14.09
CA LEU A 30 20.14 -10.76 13.96
C LEU A 30 19.37 -9.75 14.82
N ASP A 31 19.88 -9.46 16.01
CA ASP A 31 19.29 -8.47 16.91
C ASP A 31 19.37 -7.05 16.32
N LEU A 32 20.54 -6.64 15.82
CA LEU A 32 20.70 -5.36 15.12
C LEU A 32 19.74 -5.24 13.95
N LYS A 33 19.66 -6.29 13.11
CA LYS A 33 18.77 -6.29 11.95
C LYS A 33 17.30 -6.10 12.35
N THR A 34 16.89 -6.77 13.43
CA THR A 34 15.54 -6.67 13.96
C THR A 34 15.25 -5.27 14.50
N ARG A 35 16.16 -4.70 15.30
CA ARG A 35 16.05 -3.35 15.87
C ARG A 35 15.99 -2.28 14.77
N VAL A 36 16.91 -2.31 13.81
CA VAL A 36 16.96 -1.34 12.70
C VAL A 36 15.72 -1.46 11.80
N ASN A 37 15.27 -2.67 11.47
CA ASN A 37 14.03 -2.85 10.71
C ASN A 37 12.81 -2.28 11.46
N GLU A 38 12.77 -2.43 12.79
CA GLU A 38 11.71 -1.83 13.61
C GLU A 38 11.71 -0.32 13.49
N ILE A 39 12.87 0.30 13.74
CA ILE A 39 13.07 1.75 13.65
C ILE A 39 12.71 2.26 12.26
N PHE A 40 13.15 1.61 11.18
CA PHE A 40 12.78 2.02 9.82
C PHE A 40 11.27 2.13 9.62
N ASN A 41 10.50 1.12 10.01
CA ASN A 41 9.06 1.13 9.83
C ASN A 41 8.38 2.20 10.70
N VAL A 42 8.84 2.36 11.95
CA VAL A 42 8.30 3.36 12.89
C VAL A 42 8.61 4.77 12.40
N THR A 43 9.87 5.04 12.05
CA THR A 43 10.31 6.34 11.52
C THR A 43 9.62 6.68 10.21
N TYR A 44 9.50 5.72 9.29
CA TYR A 44 8.83 5.98 8.01
C TYR A 44 7.36 6.35 8.19
N TYR A 45 6.64 5.73 9.14
CA TYR A 45 5.29 6.17 9.50
C TYR A 45 5.30 7.50 10.25
N GLY A 46 6.26 7.70 11.16
CA GLY A 46 6.43 8.92 11.94
C GLY A 46 6.68 10.17 11.11
N ILE A 47 7.31 10.07 9.94
CA ILE A 47 7.45 11.20 9.00
C ILE A 47 6.09 11.70 8.52
N PHE A 48 5.15 10.79 8.18
CA PHE A 48 3.79 11.18 7.80
C PHE A 48 3.00 11.74 8.99
N GLN A 49 3.22 11.25 10.21
CA GLN A 49 2.54 11.80 11.39
C GLN A 49 3.09 13.17 11.79
N TYR A 50 4.40 13.39 11.60
CA TYR A 50 5.03 14.69 11.76
C TYR A 50 4.51 15.69 10.71
N GLN A 51 4.30 15.22 9.47
CA GLN A 51 3.64 16.00 8.42
C GLN A 51 2.27 16.50 8.87
N LEU A 52 1.42 15.59 9.38
CA LEU A 52 0.09 15.94 9.88
C LEU A 52 0.14 16.99 11.01
N VAL A 53 1.12 16.88 11.92
CA VAL A 53 1.26 17.85 13.02
C VAL A 53 1.76 19.22 12.57
N LYS A 54 2.53 19.27 11.47
CA LYS A 54 3.05 20.53 10.92
C LYS A 54 2.09 21.20 9.93
N GLY A 55 1.16 20.44 9.35
CA GLY A 55 0.26 20.95 8.30
C GLY A 55 0.97 21.22 6.97
N GLU A 56 2.19 20.72 6.78
CA GLU A 56 3.01 21.01 5.59
C GLU A 56 3.22 19.73 4.77
N ALA A 57 3.21 19.77 3.44
CA ALA A 57 3.59 18.60 2.64
C ALA A 57 5.05 18.16 2.88
N ILE A 58 5.29 16.84 2.80
CA ILE A 58 6.63 16.29 2.93
C ILE A 58 7.45 16.65 1.68
N SER A 59 8.46 17.48 1.90
CA SER A 59 9.59 17.69 0.99
C SER A 59 10.85 17.00 1.55
N LEU A 60 11.98 17.10 0.84
CA LEU A 60 13.27 16.61 1.31
C LEU A 60 13.52 17.05 2.77
N ILE A 61 13.88 16.10 3.65
CA ILE A 61 14.08 16.40 5.06
C ILE A 61 15.43 17.12 5.22
N GLN A 62 15.37 18.43 5.40
CA GLN A 62 16.53 19.30 5.59
C GLN A 62 17.29 18.94 6.87
N SER A 63 18.62 19.09 6.84
CA SER A 63 19.52 18.75 7.95
C SER A 63 19.13 19.42 9.27
N GLU A 64 18.61 20.65 9.24
CA GLU A 64 18.20 21.36 10.45
C GLU A 64 16.95 20.72 11.10
N LYS A 65 16.05 20.14 10.31
CA LYS A 65 14.80 19.51 10.79
C LYS A 65 15.02 18.07 11.31
N ILE A 66 16.17 17.45 11.06
CA ILE A 66 16.44 16.04 11.38
C ILE A 66 16.33 15.76 12.89
N LYS A 67 16.91 16.62 13.73
CA LYS A 67 16.89 16.44 15.19
C LYS A 67 15.49 16.58 15.76
N ASP A 68 14.75 17.59 15.32
CA ASP A 68 13.37 17.83 15.77
C ASP A 68 12.45 16.66 15.39
N LEU A 69 12.58 16.17 14.15
CA LEU A 69 11.85 14.99 13.68
C LEU A 69 12.24 13.73 14.48
N SER A 70 13.54 13.51 14.72
CA SER A 70 14.06 12.40 15.53
C SER A 70 13.45 12.42 16.93
N GLN A 71 13.45 13.56 17.59
CA GLN A 71 12.89 13.74 18.92
C GLN A 71 11.38 13.47 18.94
N TYR A 72 10.62 14.02 17.98
CA TYR A 72 9.19 13.75 17.83
C TYR A 72 8.90 12.24 17.71
N ILE A 73 9.68 11.52 16.90
CA ILE A 73 9.49 10.08 16.70
C ILE A 73 9.80 9.29 17.96
N ILE A 74 10.86 9.66 18.69
CA ILE A 74 11.26 8.96 19.93
C ILE A 74 10.19 9.17 21.01
N ASP A 75 9.69 10.40 21.18
CA ASP A 75 8.69 10.70 22.20
C ASP A 75 7.34 10.03 21.91
N ASN A 76 7.02 9.82 20.63
CA ASN A 76 5.81 9.14 20.18
C ASN A 76 6.03 7.67 19.77
N TYR A 77 7.18 7.07 20.10
CA TYR A 77 7.60 5.80 19.50
C TYR A 77 6.60 4.66 19.74
N LYS A 78 6.06 4.55 20.96
CA LYS A 78 5.12 3.49 21.34
C LYS A 78 3.85 3.53 20.49
N ILE A 79 3.29 4.71 20.27
CA ILE A 79 2.06 4.87 19.51
C ILE A 79 2.32 4.72 18.02
N LEU A 80 3.42 5.28 17.51
CA LEU A 80 3.87 5.09 16.14
C LEU A 80 4.12 3.61 15.82
N HIS A 81 4.73 2.85 16.74
CA HIS A 81 4.89 1.41 16.59
C HIS A 81 3.55 0.69 16.50
N MET A 82 2.58 1.03 17.37
CA MET A 82 1.25 0.44 17.30
C MET A 82 0.63 0.60 15.90
N PHE A 83 0.73 1.80 15.31
CA PHE A 83 0.17 2.10 13.98
C PHE A 83 0.98 1.51 12.81
N ALA A 84 2.32 1.53 12.90
CA ALA A 84 3.18 0.90 11.90
C ALA A 84 3.01 -0.64 11.85
N TYR A 85 2.50 -1.24 12.94
CA TYR A 85 2.35 -2.69 13.11
C TYR A 85 0.92 -3.17 13.41
N GLN A 86 -0.15 -2.37 13.18
CA GLN A 86 -1.55 -2.67 13.57
C GLN A 86 -2.06 -4.07 13.19
N ASN A 87 -1.48 -4.66 12.15
CA ASN A 87 -1.82 -5.98 11.64
C ASN A 87 -1.00 -7.13 12.27
N LYS A 88 -0.26 -6.90 13.36
CA LYS A 88 0.66 -7.88 13.95
C LYS A 88 0.59 -7.92 15.47
N THR A 89 0.83 -9.10 16.02
CA THR A 89 1.08 -9.35 17.44
C THR A 89 2.53 -9.03 17.86
N GLN A 90 3.26 -8.24 17.06
CA GLN A 90 4.68 -7.96 17.31
C GLN A 90 4.81 -7.02 18.51
N VAL A 91 5.55 -7.47 19.54
CA VAL A 91 5.92 -6.63 20.68
C VAL A 91 7.13 -5.80 20.28
N SER A 92 7.06 -4.48 20.51
CA SER A 92 8.16 -3.56 20.25
C SER A 92 9.40 -3.91 21.07
N LYS A 93 10.58 -3.79 20.46
CA LYS A 93 11.86 -3.86 21.17
C LYS A 93 12.11 -2.66 22.09
N TYR A 94 11.31 -1.61 21.94
CA TYR A 94 11.41 -0.34 22.65
C TYR A 94 10.15 -0.04 23.47
N SER A 95 9.51 -1.06 24.04
CA SER A 95 8.30 -0.88 24.86
C SER A 95 8.58 -0.07 26.13
N ASN A 96 9.78 -0.21 26.70
CA ASN A 96 10.30 0.55 27.84
C ASN A 96 11.64 1.18 27.45
N ILE A 97 11.61 2.39 26.90
CA ILE A 97 12.79 3.06 26.35
C ILE A 97 13.72 3.50 27.49
N THR A 98 14.90 2.87 27.58
CA THR A 98 16.00 3.31 28.45
C THR A 98 16.76 4.50 27.84
N GLU A 99 17.62 5.19 28.60
CA GLU A 99 18.50 6.23 28.03
C GLU A 99 19.39 5.70 26.92
N ASN A 100 19.94 4.50 27.08
CA ASN A 100 20.72 3.82 26.05
C ASN A 100 19.89 3.53 24.79
N ASP A 101 18.61 3.17 24.95
CA ASP A 101 17.70 3.01 23.83
C ASP A 101 17.40 4.35 23.14
N ARG A 102 17.20 5.45 23.90
CA ARG A 102 17.03 6.79 23.30
C ARG A 102 18.22 7.18 22.45
N LEU A 103 19.44 6.99 22.95
CA LEU A 103 20.67 7.27 22.20
C LEU A 103 20.77 6.40 20.93
N PHE A 104 20.47 5.11 21.05
CA PHE A 104 20.49 4.20 19.90
C PHE A 104 19.42 4.58 18.86
N LEU A 105 18.20 4.92 19.31
CA LEU A 105 17.11 5.37 18.45
C LEU A 105 17.49 6.65 17.71
N SER A 106 17.91 7.69 18.43
CA SER A 106 18.36 8.97 17.84
C SER A 106 19.47 8.74 16.82
N GLU A 107 20.52 8.00 17.18
CA GLU A 107 21.61 7.75 16.24
C GLU A 107 21.17 6.97 14.99
N THR A 108 20.32 5.94 15.16
CA THR A 108 19.80 5.16 14.02
C THR A 108 18.92 6.02 13.12
N ILE A 109 18.03 6.82 13.71
CA ILE A 109 17.10 7.68 12.96
C ILE A 109 17.87 8.72 12.17
N GLU A 110 18.78 9.44 12.84
CA GLU A 110 19.45 10.62 12.28
C GLU A 110 20.56 10.26 11.29
N LYS A 111 21.32 9.18 11.55
CA LYS A 111 22.50 8.84 10.73
C LYS A 111 22.27 7.73 9.71
N ILE A 112 21.20 6.94 9.86
CA ILE A 112 20.95 5.78 8.99
C ILE A 112 19.61 5.92 8.27
N VAL A 113 18.51 6.06 9.01
CA VAL A 113 17.16 5.97 8.44
C VAL A 113 16.81 7.19 7.61
N ILE A 114 16.92 8.40 8.17
CA ILE A 114 16.59 9.63 7.44
C ILE A 114 17.51 9.83 6.22
N PRO A 115 18.84 9.64 6.33
CA PRO A 115 19.72 9.70 5.17
C PRO A 115 19.33 8.72 4.06
N TYR A 116 18.99 7.46 4.41
CA TYR A 116 18.50 6.50 3.43
C TYR A 116 17.22 6.96 2.74
N ILE A 117 16.26 7.48 3.52
CA ILE A 117 14.97 7.97 3.00
C ILE A 117 15.19 9.14 2.03
N ASN A 118 16.00 10.12 2.41
CA ASN A 118 16.31 11.28 1.56
C ASN A 118 16.93 10.86 0.22
N GLU A 119 17.79 9.85 0.22
CA GLU A 119 18.46 9.37 -1.00
C GLU A 119 17.57 8.43 -1.86
N ASN A 120 16.71 7.62 -1.24
CA ASN A 120 16.09 6.47 -1.93
C ASN A 120 14.55 6.49 -1.97
N SER A 121 13.88 7.42 -1.29
CA SER A 121 12.42 7.42 -1.15
C SER A 121 11.72 8.66 -1.72
N PHE A 122 12.45 9.70 -2.10
CA PHE A 122 11.90 10.84 -2.83
C PHE A 122 11.99 10.61 -4.33
N TYR A 123 10.88 10.83 -5.02
CA TYR A 123 10.78 10.58 -6.45
C TYR A 123 10.14 11.75 -7.18
N SER A 124 10.64 12.01 -8.38
CA SER A 124 10.03 12.97 -9.28
C SER A 124 8.64 12.52 -9.69
N LYS A 125 7.74 13.50 -9.84
CA LYS A 125 6.35 13.31 -10.30
C LYS A 125 6.23 12.49 -11.61
N LYS A 126 7.25 12.54 -12.48
CA LYS A 126 7.27 11.81 -13.77
C LYS A 126 7.52 10.30 -13.64
N THR A 127 8.10 9.85 -12.53
CA THR A 127 8.63 8.47 -12.40
C THR A 127 7.56 7.40 -12.60
N PHE A 128 6.32 7.66 -12.17
CA PHE A 128 5.27 6.65 -12.07
C PHE A 128 4.12 6.85 -13.06
N VAL A 129 4.24 7.80 -13.98
CA VAL A 129 3.14 8.16 -14.90
C VAL A 129 2.77 6.97 -15.79
N ASP A 130 3.77 6.29 -16.33
CA ASP A 130 3.61 5.21 -17.31
C ASP A 130 3.72 3.81 -16.71
N ILE A 131 3.82 3.69 -15.38
CA ILE A 131 3.95 2.40 -14.70
C ILE A 131 2.57 1.90 -14.29
N PRO A 132 2.10 0.76 -14.84
CA PRO A 132 0.80 0.21 -14.50
C PRO A 132 0.62 0.01 -13.00
N ASN A 133 -0.56 0.36 -12.49
CA ASN A 133 -0.95 0.20 -11.09
C ASN A 133 -0.10 0.97 -10.05
N ALA A 134 0.90 1.76 -10.48
CA ALA A 134 1.74 2.56 -9.59
C ALA A 134 0.94 3.69 -8.92
N LYS A 135 0.17 4.46 -9.68
CA LYS A 135 -0.68 5.55 -9.15
C LYS A 135 -1.66 5.04 -8.10
N PHE A 136 -2.33 3.91 -8.36
CA PHE A 136 -3.26 3.30 -7.41
C PHE A 136 -2.55 2.85 -6.13
N THR A 137 -1.37 2.23 -6.28
CA THR A 137 -0.54 1.82 -5.15
C THR A 137 -0.12 3.01 -4.29
N ILE A 138 0.31 4.11 -4.92
CA ILE A 138 0.69 5.36 -4.24
C ILE A 138 -0.50 5.90 -3.46
N LEU A 139 -1.65 6.08 -4.12
CA LEU A 139 -2.87 6.58 -3.49
C LEU A 139 -3.33 5.71 -2.31
N THR A 140 -3.36 4.39 -2.49
CA THR A 140 -3.82 3.46 -1.45
C THR A 140 -2.91 3.48 -0.23
N THR A 141 -1.60 3.46 -0.45
CA THR A 141 -0.64 3.47 0.65
C THR A 141 -0.59 4.83 1.33
N LEU A 142 -0.81 5.93 0.60
CA LEU A 142 -0.96 7.27 1.17
C LEU A 142 -2.21 7.33 2.06
N ALA A 143 -3.35 6.80 1.60
CA ALA A 143 -4.56 6.69 2.42
C ALA A 143 -4.28 5.93 3.73
N PHE A 144 -3.51 4.83 3.69
CA PHE A 144 -3.13 4.10 4.91
C PHE A 144 -2.21 4.89 5.86
N LYS A 145 -1.41 5.84 5.34
CA LYS A 145 -0.59 6.73 6.18
C LYS A 145 -1.42 7.81 6.89
N HIS A 146 -2.50 8.25 6.24
CA HIS A 146 -3.41 9.27 6.75
C HIS A 146 -4.64 8.69 7.48
N GLU A 147 -4.82 7.36 7.49
CA GLU A 147 -5.95 6.69 8.15
C GLU A 147 -6.04 7.02 9.64
N TYR A 148 -4.94 7.30 10.33
CA TYR A 148 -4.98 7.73 11.73
C TYR A 148 -4.03 8.91 11.92
N ASP A 149 -4.48 9.89 12.68
CA ASP A 149 -3.66 11.00 13.14
C ASP A 149 -3.39 10.87 14.64
N ILE A 150 -2.19 10.42 14.98
CA ILE A 150 -1.80 10.20 16.38
C ILE A 150 -1.74 11.49 17.20
N ASN A 151 -1.73 12.64 16.54
CA ASN A 151 -1.68 13.95 17.19
C ASN A 151 -3.09 14.43 17.57
N TYR A 152 -4.13 13.78 17.04
CA TYR A 152 -5.52 14.14 17.26
C TYR A 152 -6.17 13.23 18.31
N ILE A 153 -5.82 13.44 19.58
CA ILE A 153 -6.31 12.65 20.72
C ILE A 153 -7.44 13.40 21.42
N ASN A 154 -8.56 12.70 21.68
CA ASN A 154 -9.63 13.25 22.51
C ASN A 154 -9.14 13.39 23.97
N SER A 155 -8.97 14.63 24.43
CA SER A 155 -8.57 14.93 25.81
C SER A 155 -9.67 14.65 26.85
N SER A 156 -10.92 14.44 26.41
CA SER A 156 -12.09 14.34 27.30
C SER A 156 -12.62 12.92 27.49
N GLN A 157 -12.49 12.02 26.52
CA GLN A 157 -12.97 10.64 26.64
C GLN A 157 -12.15 9.65 25.79
N SER A 158 -11.51 8.69 26.47
CA SER A 158 -10.83 7.52 25.90
C SER A 158 -9.61 7.81 25.01
N ARG A 159 -8.62 6.90 25.00
CA ARG A 159 -7.43 6.95 24.14
C ARG A 159 -7.75 6.67 22.66
N GLN A 160 -8.92 7.12 22.16
CA GLN A 160 -9.34 6.92 20.79
C GLN A 160 -8.55 7.86 19.87
N ILE A 161 -8.07 7.31 18.76
CA ILE A 161 -7.36 8.04 17.72
C ILE A 161 -8.25 8.06 16.49
N PHE A 162 -8.53 9.27 16.01
CA PHE A 162 -9.39 9.47 14.86
C PHE A 162 -8.61 9.41 13.55
N HIS A 163 -9.35 9.31 12.46
CA HIS A 163 -8.84 9.43 11.12
C HIS A 163 -8.29 10.84 10.88
N GLY A 164 -7.18 10.91 10.13
CA GLY A 164 -6.59 12.17 9.74
C GLY A 164 -7.50 12.95 8.79
N LEU A 165 -7.33 14.27 8.78
CA LEU A 165 -8.19 15.20 8.05
C LEU A 165 -8.34 14.86 6.56
N SER A 166 -7.24 14.49 5.89
CA SER A 166 -7.26 14.17 4.46
C SER A 166 -7.71 12.73 4.13
N TYR A 167 -7.98 11.88 5.13
CA TYR A 167 -8.33 10.49 4.88
C TYR A 167 -9.64 10.31 4.08
N PRO A 168 -10.76 11.00 4.40
CA PRO A 168 -11.98 10.91 3.59
C PRO A 168 -11.76 11.33 2.13
N PHE A 169 -10.92 12.34 1.87
CA PHE A 169 -10.54 12.73 0.51
C PHE A 169 -9.83 11.60 -0.23
N LEU A 170 -8.81 11.01 0.40
CA LEU A 170 -8.02 9.93 -0.20
C LEU A 170 -8.87 8.66 -0.45
N ILE A 171 -9.79 8.35 0.47
CA ILE A 171 -10.77 7.26 0.26
C ILE A 171 -11.72 7.58 -0.89
N THR A 172 -12.16 8.83 -1.03
CA THR A 172 -12.99 9.26 -2.17
C THR A 172 -12.30 9.03 -3.50
N MET A 173 -11.03 9.39 -3.61
CA MET A 173 -10.23 9.13 -4.80
C MET A 173 -10.14 7.63 -5.13
N LEU A 174 -10.06 6.76 -4.11
CA LEU A 174 -10.02 5.31 -4.28
C LEU A 174 -11.38 4.70 -4.66
N ILE A 175 -12.46 5.20 -4.08
CA ILE A 175 -13.85 4.80 -4.41
C ILE A 175 -14.14 5.13 -5.88
N CYS A 176 -13.82 6.35 -6.30
CA CYS A 176 -14.00 6.80 -7.67
C CYS A 176 -13.02 6.09 -8.63
N ASP A 177 -11.88 5.63 -8.13
CA ASP A 177 -10.75 5.13 -8.92
C ASP A 177 -10.25 6.20 -9.92
N VAL A 178 -9.74 7.31 -9.38
CA VAL A 178 -9.19 8.43 -10.17
C VAL A 178 -8.05 8.03 -11.12
N THR A 179 -7.51 6.83 -10.95
CA THR A 179 -6.46 6.26 -11.82
C THR A 179 -7.01 5.61 -13.08
N ASN A 180 -8.33 5.42 -13.14
CA ASN A 180 -9.05 4.88 -14.30
C ASN A 180 -10.28 5.76 -14.64
N PRO A 181 -10.07 6.91 -15.33
CA PRO A 181 -11.15 7.85 -15.64
C PRO A 181 -12.35 7.28 -16.39
N GLU A 182 -12.16 6.24 -17.19
CA GLU A 182 -13.23 5.57 -17.95
C GLU A 182 -14.35 5.03 -17.04
N GLY A 183 -13.99 4.55 -15.85
CA GLY A 183 -14.93 3.92 -14.91
C GLY A 183 -15.44 4.83 -13.79
N MET A 184 -14.96 6.08 -13.69
CA MET A 184 -15.21 6.95 -12.54
C MET A 184 -16.69 7.28 -12.36
N PHE A 185 -17.34 7.73 -13.43
CA PHE A 185 -18.75 8.12 -13.42
C PHE A 185 -19.67 7.01 -12.90
N GLU A 186 -19.52 5.79 -13.42
CA GLU A 186 -20.36 4.65 -13.03
C GLU A 186 -20.08 4.19 -11.58
N ARG A 187 -18.85 4.34 -11.10
CA ARG A 187 -18.50 4.07 -9.69
C ARG A 187 -19.19 5.04 -8.75
N ILE A 188 -19.15 6.34 -9.07
CA ILE A 188 -19.78 7.40 -8.27
C ILE A 188 -21.29 7.16 -8.18
N LYS A 189 -21.95 6.86 -9.32
CA LYS A 189 -23.40 6.56 -9.35
C LYS A 189 -23.80 5.37 -8.49
N LYS A 190 -22.96 4.35 -8.38
CA LYS A 190 -23.27 3.12 -7.63
C LYS A 190 -23.11 3.30 -6.12
N ILE A 191 -22.13 4.07 -5.68
CA ILE A 191 -21.81 4.21 -4.25
C ILE A 191 -22.56 5.36 -3.59
N TYR A 192 -22.62 6.54 -4.21
CA TYR A 192 -23.27 7.72 -3.66
C TYR A 192 -24.74 7.76 -4.09
N THR A 193 -25.54 6.88 -3.50
CA THR A 193 -27.00 6.85 -3.68
C THR A 193 -27.69 7.32 -2.39
N PRO A 194 -28.90 7.90 -2.48
CA PRO A 194 -29.67 8.25 -1.28
C PRO A 194 -29.78 7.09 -0.29
N ALA A 195 -30.05 5.88 -0.79
CA ALA A 195 -30.16 4.68 0.04
C ALA A 195 -28.86 4.34 0.81
N ASN A 196 -27.69 4.48 0.18
CA ASN A 196 -26.41 4.23 0.86
C ASN A 196 -26.10 5.33 1.89
N ILE A 197 -26.42 6.59 1.57
CA ILE A 197 -26.23 7.72 2.50
C ILE A 197 -27.16 7.58 3.71
N ASP A 198 -28.43 7.26 3.49
CA ASP A 198 -29.41 7.02 4.57
C ASP A 198 -28.96 5.87 5.47
N LYS A 199 -28.54 4.76 4.88
CA LYS A 199 -27.99 3.62 5.64
C LYS A 199 -26.77 4.03 6.47
N ALA A 200 -25.91 4.89 5.93
CA ALA A 200 -24.75 5.40 6.67
C ALA A 200 -25.13 6.37 7.78
N LEU A 201 -26.12 7.25 7.56
CA LEU A 201 -26.64 8.17 8.57
C LEU A 201 -27.30 7.42 9.73
N LEU A 202 -28.00 6.32 9.46
CA LEU A 202 -28.65 5.48 10.48
C LEU A 202 -27.69 4.55 11.24
N TYR A 203 -26.50 4.29 10.69
CA TYR A 203 -25.52 3.41 11.32
C TYR A 203 -24.60 4.19 12.26
N GLY A 204 -24.37 3.69 13.47
CA GLY A 204 -23.37 4.23 14.39
C GLY A 204 -23.81 5.50 15.13
N ARG A 205 -22.91 6.46 15.34
CA ARG A 205 -23.21 7.71 16.06
C ARG A 205 -24.09 8.64 15.25
N ASN A 206 -24.95 9.42 15.91
CA ASN A 206 -25.65 10.51 15.27
C ASN A 206 -24.68 11.66 14.93
N LEU A 207 -25.07 12.48 13.95
CA LEU A 207 -24.36 13.73 13.67
C LEU A 207 -24.72 14.75 14.75
N THR A 208 -23.79 15.65 15.07
CA THR A 208 -24.10 16.83 15.88
C THR A 208 -24.91 17.83 15.04
N ASN A 209 -25.46 18.87 15.69
CA ASN A 209 -26.19 19.91 14.98
C ASN A 209 -25.30 20.65 13.98
N GLU A 210 -24.06 20.93 14.36
CA GLU A 210 -23.08 21.60 13.51
C GLU A 210 -22.70 20.75 12.30
N GLU A 211 -22.50 19.43 12.50
CA GLU A 211 -22.27 18.49 11.40
C GLU A 211 -23.48 18.40 10.46
N HIS A 212 -24.70 18.42 11.01
CA HIS A 212 -25.93 18.44 10.24
C HIS A 212 -26.03 19.71 9.37
N GLU A 213 -25.81 20.89 9.94
CA GLU A 213 -25.82 22.16 9.20
C GLU A 213 -24.77 22.17 8.09
N TYR A 214 -23.55 21.70 8.39
CA TYR A 214 -22.46 21.63 7.44
C TYR A 214 -22.77 20.73 6.22
N ILE A 215 -23.39 19.56 6.45
CA ILE A 215 -23.64 18.57 5.39
C ILE A 215 -24.99 18.75 4.68
N SER A 216 -25.91 19.53 5.26
CA SER A 216 -27.27 19.72 4.73
C SER A 216 -27.32 20.12 3.24
N PRO A 217 -26.51 21.05 2.73
CA PRO A 217 -26.53 21.41 1.30
C PRO A 217 -26.21 20.23 0.38
N GLU A 218 -25.33 19.32 0.82
CA GLU A 218 -24.97 18.13 0.06
C GLU A 218 -26.08 17.07 0.13
N LEU A 219 -26.73 16.92 1.29
CA LEU A 219 -27.89 16.04 1.44
C LEU A 219 -29.09 16.50 0.60
N GLU A 220 -29.32 17.81 0.49
CA GLU A 220 -30.34 18.35 -0.41
C GLU A 220 -30.01 18.02 -1.86
N LYS A 221 -28.76 18.28 -2.28
CA LYS A 221 -28.30 18.00 -3.64
C LYS A 221 -28.46 16.53 -4.04
N ILE A 222 -28.12 15.57 -3.17
CA ILE A 222 -28.24 14.14 -3.51
C ILE A 222 -29.71 13.67 -3.60
N ASN A 223 -30.62 14.36 -2.91
CA ASN A 223 -32.06 14.08 -3.00
C ASN A 223 -32.71 14.69 -4.26
N HIS A 224 -32.05 15.65 -4.90
CA HIS A 224 -32.42 16.20 -6.19
C HIS A 224 -31.62 15.54 -7.31
N GLU A 225 -32.16 14.46 -7.89
CA GLU A 225 -31.44 13.62 -8.87
C GLU A 225 -30.81 14.40 -10.04
N ASP A 226 -31.49 15.43 -10.56
CA ASP A 226 -30.99 16.26 -11.67
C ASP A 226 -29.76 17.08 -11.27
N ASP A 227 -29.75 17.66 -10.06
CA ASP A 227 -28.65 18.48 -9.54
C ASP A 227 -27.42 17.62 -9.23
N PHE A 228 -27.66 16.45 -8.61
CA PHE A 228 -26.61 15.48 -8.37
C PHE A 228 -26.05 14.94 -9.68
N PHE A 229 -26.91 14.59 -10.65
CA PHE A 229 -26.51 14.13 -11.97
C PHE A 229 -25.68 15.17 -12.72
N GLY A 230 -26.14 16.44 -12.73
CA GLY A 230 -25.41 17.57 -13.33
C GLY A 230 -24.01 17.73 -12.75
N PHE A 231 -23.85 17.54 -11.44
CA PHE A 231 -22.55 17.54 -10.78
C PHE A 231 -21.69 16.34 -11.19
N ILE A 232 -22.22 15.11 -11.16
CA ILE A 232 -21.40 13.92 -11.43
C ILE A 232 -21.00 13.77 -12.91
N ILE A 233 -21.66 14.47 -13.85
CA ILE A 233 -21.25 14.52 -15.27
C ILE A 233 -19.79 14.93 -15.42
N ASN A 234 -19.26 15.80 -14.55
CA ASN A 234 -17.87 16.25 -14.57
C ASN A 234 -16.85 15.11 -14.40
N PHE A 235 -17.28 13.95 -13.90
CA PHE A 235 -16.45 12.75 -13.73
C PHE A 235 -16.55 11.77 -14.90
N LYS A 236 -17.28 12.09 -15.97
CA LYS A 236 -17.15 11.38 -17.25
C LYS A 236 -15.77 11.65 -17.82
N GLU A 237 -15.17 10.64 -18.44
CA GLU A 237 -13.80 10.72 -18.95
C GLU A 237 -13.57 11.94 -19.88
N THR A 238 -14.54 12.25 -20.74
CA THR A 238 -14.46 13.38 -21.69
C THR A 238 -14.36 14.72 -20.99
N GLU A 239 -15.15 14.92 -19.94
CA GLU A 239 -15.17 16.16 -19.14
C GLU A 239 -13.93 16.19 -18.23
N TRP A 240 -13.68 15.09 -17.52
CA TRP A 240 -12.59 14.96 -16.56
C TRP A 240 -11.22 15.30 -17.17
N LYS A 241 -10.97 14.86 -18.40
CA LYS A 241 -9.72 15.15 -19.13
C LYS A 241 -9.54 16.61 -19.51
N GLN A 242 -10.61 17.40 -19.56
CA GLN A 242 -10.57 18.84 -19.88
C GLN A 242 -10.36 19.71 -18.64
N LEU A 243 -10.73 19.19 -17.46
CA LEU A 243 -10.57 19.90 -16.20
C LEU A 243 -9.09 20.12 -15.83
N THR A 244 -8.83 21.29 -15.26
CA THR A 244 -7.56 21.60 -14.59
C THR A 244 -7.39 20.77 -13.31
N LEU A 245 -6.15 20.69 -12.80
CA LEU A 245 -5.88 19.99 -11.53
C LEU A 245 -6.71 20.56 -10.36
N ASN A 246 -6.86 21.88 -10.30
CA ASN A 246 -7.63 22.56 -9.25
C ASN A 246 -9.11 22.21 -9.33
N GLU A 247 -9.70 22.19 -10.53
CA GLU A 247 -11.09 21.79 -10.72
C GLU A 247 -11.31 20.32 -10.32
N ARG A 248 -10.41 19.43 -10.75
CA ARG A 248 -10.44 18.01 -10.35
C ARG A 248 -10.40 17.85 -8.83
N TYR A 249 -9.52 18.60 -8.16
CA TYR A 249 -9.44 18.62 -6.70
C TYR A 249 -10.76 19.05 -6.06
N LYS A 250 -11.33 20.18 -6.50
CA LYS A 250 -12.60 20.72 -5.98
C LYS A 250 -13.76 19.75 -6.12
N TYR A 251 -13.91 19.13 -7.28
CA TYR A 251 -14.98 18.15 -7.50
C TYR A 251 -14.81 16.92 -6.59
N LEU A 252 -13.59 16.39 -6.46
CA LEU A 252 -13.30 15.29 -5.54
C LEU A 252 -13.53 15.67 -4.08
N PHE A 253 -13.20 16.90 -3.71
CA PHE A 253 -13.39 17.42 -2.36
C PHE A 253 -14.88 17.50 -2.01
N GLN A 254 -15.73 18.00 -2.92
CA GLN A 254 -17.18 17.97 -2.74
C GLN A 254 -17.71 16.53 -2.55
N LEU A 255 -17.25 15.56 -3.35
CA LEU A 255 -17.63 14.16 -3.16
C LEU A 255 -17.18 13.60 -1.80
N SER A 256 -16.03 14.05 -1.29
CA SER A 256 -15.49 13.52 -0.05
C SER A 256 -16.26 13.90 1.21
N LYS A 257 -17.13 14.91 1.13
CA LYS A 257 -18.12 15.19 2.17
C LYS A 257 -19.09 14.02 2.37
N TYR A 258 -19.56 13.39 1.29
CA TYR A 258 -20.38 12.17 1.38
C TYR A 258 -19.58 11.00 1.95
N THR A 259 -18.31 10.87 1.55
CA THR A 259 -17.41 9.84 2.11
C THR A 259 -17.19 10.01 3.60
N ALA A 260 -17.14 11.25 4.10
CA ALA A 260 -17.03 11.51 5.53
C ALA A 260 -18.24 10.95 6.31
N ILE A 261 -19.45 10.97 5.73
CA ILE A 261 -20.64 10.31 6.31
C ILE A 261 -20.41 8.80 6.45
N PHE A 262 -19.84 8.16 5.44
CA PHE A 262 -19.51 6.72 5.50
C PHE A 262 -18.47 6.38 6.58
N LEU A 263 -17.64 7.35 6.98
CA LEU A 263 -16.53 7.19 7.91
C LEU A 263 -16.78 7.81 9.29
N LYS A 264 -17.97 8.36 9.54
CA LYS A 264 -18.29 9.20 10.71
C LYS A 264 -17.94 8.60 12.08
N GLU A 265 -17.91 7.27 12.19
CA GLU A 265 -17.54 6.57 13.43
C GLU A 265 -16.09 6.82 13.87
N ASN A 266 -15.19 7.09 12.92
CA ASN A 266 -13.76 7.19 13.18
C ASN A 266 -13.18 8.56 12.84
N ILE A 267 -13.97 9.51 12.35
CA ILE A 267 -13.58 10.92 12.28
C ILE A 267 -14.17 11.67 13.47
N LYS A 268 -13.44 12.65 13.99
CA LYS A 268 -13.91 13.42 15.15
C LYS A 268 -15.15 14.27 14.83
N SER A 269 -15.14 14.92 13.67
CA SER A 269 -16.25 15.72 13.16
C SER A 269 -16.20 15.73 11.63
N ILE A 270 -17.37 15.61 10.99
CA ILE A 270 -17.52 15.81 9.54
C ILE A 270 -17.21 17.27 9.17
N GLU A 271 -17.54 18.22 10.06
CA GLU A 271 -17.32 19.65 9.82
C GLU A 271 -15.83 20.02 9.79
N ALA A 272 -14.96 19.20 10.41
CA ALA A 272 -13.51 19.43 10.40
C ALA A 272 -12.98 19.40 8.97
N PHE A 273 -13.69 18.69 8.10
CA PHE A 273 -13.47 18.64 6.67
C PHE A 273 -13.80 19.96 5.95
N GLY A 274 -14.41 20.94 6.62
CA GLY A 274 -14.77 22.26 6.06
C GLY A 274 -13.59 23.09 5.57
N ASN A 275 -12.36 22.74 5.96
CA ASN A 275 -11.17 23.45 5.50
C ASN A 275 -10.54 22.77 4.27
N GLU A 276 -11.03 23.14 3.08
CA GLU A 276 -10.52 22.70 1.77
C GLU A 276 -9.01 22.95 1.62
N GLU A 277 -8.50 24.05 2.18
CA GLU A 277 -7.10 24.45 2.04
C GLU A 277 -6.18 23.56 2.87
N GLU A 278 -6.54 23.22 4.11
CA GLU A 278 -5.74 22.32 4.96
C GLU A 278 -5.59 20.92 4.34
N VAL A 279 -6.67 20.38 3.75
CA VAL A 279 -6.59 19.08 3.05
C VAL A 279 -5.66 19.17 1.86
N LEU A 280 -5.73 20.26 1.09
CA LEU A 280 -4.87 20.51 -0.06
C LEU A 280 -3.41 20.59 0.36
N GLU A 281 -3.08 21.37 1.39
CA GLU A 281 -1.72 21.56 1.91
C GLU A 281 -1.05 20.24 2.34
N LEU A 282 -1.84 19.29 2.86
CA LEU A 282 -1.35 17.97 3.26
C LEU A 282 -1.02 17.04 2.09
N ILE A 283 -1.59 17.25 0.89
CA ILE A 283 -1.47 16.27 -0.21
C ILE A 283 -1.06 16.86 -1.56
N TYR A 284 -0.88 18.19 -1.67
CA TYR A 284 -0.68 18.86 -2.96
C TYR A 284 0.50 18.32 -3.77
N ASN A 285 1.57 17.85 -3.11
CA ASN A 285 2.74 17.28 -3.78
C ASN A 285 2.44 15.94 -4.49
N TYR A 286 1.41 15.21 -4.05
CA TYR A 286 0.95 13.96 -4.67
C TYR A 286 -0.07 14.18 -5.80
N LEU A 287 -0.87 15.26 -5.74
CA LEU A 287 -1.97 15.48 -6.69
C LEU A 287 -1.54 15.45 -8.17
N PRO A 288 -0.39 16.02 -8.59
CA PRO A 288 0.05 15.93 -9.98
C PRO A 288 0.35 14.50 -10.43
N VAL A 289 0.80 13.62 -9.54
CA VAL A 289 1.04 12.21 -9.90
C VAL A 289 -0.27 11.46 -10.05
N LEU A 290 -1.26 11.80 -9.22
CA LEU A 290 -2.50 11.05 -9.06
C LEU A 290 -3.62 11.50 -10.02
N LEU A 291 -3.72 12.80 -10.29
CA LEU A 291 -4.86 13.42 -10.99
C LEU A 291 -4.51 13.97 -12.37
N THR A 292 -3.23 14.12 -12.70
CA THR A 292 -2.83 14.63 -14.01
C THR A 292 -2.98 13.58 -15.10
N THR A 293 -3.56 14.01 -16.22
CA THR A 293 -3.86 13.20 -17.41
C THR A 293 -2.83 13.35 -18.53
N LYS A 294 -2.02 14.41 -18.52
CA LYS A 294 -0.96 14.69 -19.51
C LYS A 294 0.36 15.05 -18.83
N GLN A 295 1.50 14.66 -19.39
CA GLN A 295 2.82 15.04 -18.83
C GLN A 295 3.04 16.56 -18.71
N GLU A 296 2.30 17.35 -19.48
CA GLU A 296 2.35 18.82 -19.52
C GLU A 296 1.66 19.49 -18.31
N ASP A 297 0.74 18.82 -17.59
CA ASP A 297 0.02 19.40 -16.43
C ASP A 297 0.69 19.07 -15.07
N LEU A 298 2.01 18.82 -15.06
CA LEU A 298 2.76 18.47 -13.84
C LEU A 298 3.29 19.69 -13.06
N GLU A 299 3.29 20.87 -13.71
CA GLU A 299 3.57 22.16 -13.10
C GLU A 299 2.25 22.78 -12.65
N VAL A 300 2.10 22.97 -11.34
CA VAL A 300 0.87 23.52 -10.77
C VAL A 300 1.19 24.91 -10.28
N GLU A 301 0.55 25.92 -10.88
CA GLU A 301 0.39 27.23 -10.25
C GLU A 301 -0.85 27.14 -9.34
N LEU A 302 -0.64 26.75 -8.07
CA LEU A 302 -1.67 26.93 -7.04
C LEU A 302 -1.73 28.42 -6.70
N ASN A 303 -2.49 29.19 -7.47
CA ASN A 303 -2.66 30.63 -7.28
C ASN A 303 -3.38 31.01 -5.98
N THR A 304 -3.90 30.04 -5.23
CA THR A 304 -4.68 30.26 -4.00
C THR A 304 -3.84 30.30 -2.73
N LEU A 305 -2.60 29.83 -2.77
CA LEU A 305 -1.69 29.84 -1.64
C LEU A 305 -0.36 30.47 -2.10
N ASP A 306 0.44 31.03 -1.20
CA ASP A 306 1.83 31.49 -1.47
C ASP A 306 2.79 30.33 -1.90
N ILE A 307 2.21 29.19 -2.33
CA ILE A 307 2.82 27.96 -2.87
C ILE A 307 3.44 28.19 -4.24
N SER A 308 3.14 29.30 -4.93
CA SER A 308 3.81 29.69 -6.19
C SER A 308 5.35 29.73 -6.10
N LYS A 309 5.92 29.74 -4.88
CA LYS A 309 7.38 29.69 -4.62
C LYS A 309 7.95 28.29 -4.40
N ILE A 310 7.14 27.24 -4.23
CA ILE A 310 7.62 25.89 -3.96
C ILE A 310 7.37 25.01 -5.18
N GLN A 311 8.31 25.00 -6.12
CA GLN A 311 8.39 23.95 -7.15
C GLN A 311 8.71 22.61 -6.48
N VAL A 312 7.72 21.96 -5.86
CA VAL A 312 7.88 20.61 -5.33
C VAL A 312 7.95 19.66 -6.52
N LYS A 313 9.16 19.35 -6.98
CA LYS A 313 9.40 18.40 -8.08
C LYS A 313 9.24 16.95 -7.63
N ASP A 314 9.45 16.70 -6.35
CA ASP A 314 9.56 15.37 -5.77
C ASP A 314 8.57 15.17 -4.62
N PHE A 315 8.12 13.93 -4.43
CA PHE A 315 7.27 13.53 -3.32
C PHE A 315 7.87 12.30 -2.62
N LEU A 316 7.61 12.16 -1.31
CA LEU A 316 8.01 10.96 -0.57
C LEU A 316 7.12 9.79 -0.97
N LEU A 317 7.67 8.63 -1.32
CA LEU A 317 6.86 7.44 -1.52
C LEU A 317 6.02 7.12 -0.27
N PRO A 318 4.72 6.80 -0.41
CA PRO A 318 3.89 6.45 0.75
C PRO A 318 4.14 5.04 1.31
N TYR A 319 5.07 4.28 0.73
CA TYR A 319 5.48 2.96 1.19
C TYR A 319 7.00 2.83 1.24
N LEU A 320 7.50 2.15 2.29
CA LEU A 320 8.91 1.87 2.44
C LEU A 320 9.34 0.79 1.43
N ASN A 321 10.21 1.17 0.49
CA ASN A 321 10.73 0.29 -0.56
C ASN A 321 12.10 -0.33 -0.21
N LYS A 322 12.67 -0.09 0.98
CA LYS A 322 14.08 -0.46 1.28
C LYS A 322 14.45 -1.90 0.96
N ASP A 323 13.54 -2.83 1.27
CA ASP A 323 13.80 -4.27 1.10
C ASP A 323 13.54 -4.76 -0.34
N GLN A 324 12.93 -3.93 -1.19
CA GLN A 324 12.63 -4.20 -2.61
C GLN A 324 13.03 -2.98 -3.48
N ASN A 325 14.15 -2.34 -3.18
CA ASN A 325 14.61 -1.22 -3.98
C ASN A 325 15.09 -1.77 -5.34
N ILE A 326 14.26 -1.62 -6.39
CA ILE A 326 14.51 -2.20 -7.70
C ILE A 326 15.81 -1.68 -8.32
N GLN A 327 16.14 -0.40 -8.13
CA GLN A 327 17.39 0.16 -8.66
C GLN A 327 18.60 -0.54 -8.03
N GLN A 328 18.59 -0.72 -6.70
CA GLN A 328 19.64 -1.45 -5.99
C GLN A 328 19.68 -2.94 -6.39
N ILE A 329 18.53 -3.58 -6.57
CA ILE A 329 18.43 -4.96 -7.05
C ILE A 329 19.08 -5.08 -8.43
N LEU A 330 18.71 -4.22 -9.40
CA LEU A 330 19.26 -4.25 -10.75
C LEU A 330 20.77 -4.00 -10.76
N GLN A 331 21.26 -3.05 -9.96
CA GLN A 331 22.69 -2.80 -9.80
C GLN A 331 23.40 -4.04 -9.23
N HIS A 332 22.82 -4.70 -8.25
CA HIS A 332 23.38 -5.90 -7.64
C HIS A 332 23.44 -7.08 -8.62
N LEU A 333 22.37 -7.32 -9.38
CA LEU A 333 22.31 -8.37 -10.40
C LEU A 333 23.35 -8.14 -11.52
N ARG A 334 23.67 -6.88 -11.84
CA ARG A 334 24.70 -6.52 -12.83
C ARG A 334 26.14 -6.70 -12.31
N THR A 335 26.35 -6.56 -11.01
CA THR A 335 27.69 -6.58 -10.39
C THR A 335 28.16 -7.98 -10.02
N VAL A 336 27.27 -8.84 -9.51
CA VAL A 336 27.62 -10.23 -9.15
C VAL A 336 27.68 -11.11 -10.40
N LYS A 337 28.81 -11.77 -10.63
CA LYS A 337 29.12 -12.51 -11.88
C LYS A 337 28.11 -13.59 -12.18
N GLU A 338 27.69 -14.35 -11.18
CA GLU A 338 26.78 -15.49 -11.30
C GLU A 338 25.38 -15.06 -11.77
N TYR A 339 24.92 -13.88 -11.35
CA TYR A 339 23.61 -13.35 -11.75
C TYR A 339 23.56 -12.86 -13.20
N LYS A 340 24.71 -12.59 -13.85
CA LYS A 340 24.75 -12.17 -15.26
C LYS A 340 24.17 -13.22 -16.22
N THR A 341 24.06 -14.46 -15.78
CA THR A 341 23.45 -15.55 -16.56
C THR A 341 21.92 -15.53 -16.53
N LEU A 342 21.32 -14.78 -15.59
CA LEU A 342 19.87 -14.64 -15.49
C LEU A 342 19.36 -13.66 -16.55
N ARG A 343 18.51 -14.15 -17.46
CA ARG A 343 17.86 -13.34 -18.49
C ARG A 343 16.47 -12.91 -18.04
N PHE A 344 16.14 -11.63 -17.98
CA PHE A 344 14.78 -11.15 -17.69
C PHE A 344 14.62 -9.72 -18.20
N GLU A 345 13.40 -9.32 -18.52
CA GLU A 345 13.08 -7.95 -18.92
C GLU A 345 12.87 -7.08 -17.69
N VAL A 346 13.45 -5.88 -17.70
CA VAL A 346 13.47 -4.96 -16.54
C VAL A 346 12.10 -4.32 -16.33
N GLU A 347 11.44 -3.96 -17.42
CA GLU A 347 10.11 -3.36 -17.46
C GLU A 347 9.09 -4.32 -16.84
N ASP A 348 9.13 -5.60 -17.22
CA ASP A 348 8.30 -6.67 -16.66
C ASP A 348 8.58 -6.91 -15.16
N LEU A 349 9.84 -6.75 -14.71
CA LEU A 349 10.19 -6.83 -13.28
C LEU A 349 9.49 -5.71 -12.49
N ILE A 350 9.57 -4.48 -13.00
CA ILE A 350 8.95 -3.31 -12.39
C ILE A 350 7.43 -3.48 -12.36
N GLU A 351 6.82 -3.85 -13.49
CA GLU A 351 5.37 -4.04 -13.58
C GLU A 351 4.89 -5.17 -12.66
N PHE A 352 5.60 -6.30 -12.61
CA PHE A 352 5.27 -7.38 -11.68
C PHE A 352 5.29 -6.91 -10.22
N MET A 353 6.28 -6.11 -9.80
CA MET A 353 6.33 -5.54 -8.45
C MET A 353 5.07 -4.71 -8.14
N PHE A 354 4.66 -3.85 -9.07
CA PHE A 354 3.50 -2.99 -8.88
C PHE A 354 2.20 -3.77 -8.92
N ASN A 355 2.09 -4.81 -9.76
CA ASN A 355 0.93 -5.71 -9.75
C ASN A 355 0.78 -6.43 -8.39
N VAL A 356 1.89 -6.89 -7.78
CA VAL A 356 1.88 -7.46 -6.42
C VAL A 356 1.44 -6.43 -5.39
N LYS A 357 2.02 -5.21 -5.42
CA LYS A 357 1.68 -4.13 -4.48
C LYS A 357 0.22 -3.70 -4.61
N TYR A 358 -0.26 -3.52 -5.83
CA TYR A 358 -1.65 -3.19 -6.14
C TYR A 358 -2.60 -4.23 -5.57
N SER A 359 -2.41 -5.49 -5.94
CA SER A 359 -3.36 -6.54 -5.60
C SER A 359 -3.43 -6.77 -4.08
N THR A 360 -2.29 -6.73 -3.40
CA THR A 360 -2.22 -6.86 -1.94
C THR A 360 -2.74 -5.62 -1.21
N SER A 361 -2.49 -4.41 -1.72
CA SER A 361 -3.00 -3.16 -1.12
C SER A 361 -4.50 -3.01 -1.33
N TYR A 362 -5.04 -3.47 -2.47
CA TYR A 362 -6.48 -3.49 -2.73
C TYR A 362 -7.20 -4.38 -1.72
N LEU A 363 -6.73 -5.61 -1.49
CA LEU A 363 -7.33 -6.48 -0.47
C LEU A 363 -7.24 -5.90 0.94
N GLU A 364 -6.14 -5.22 1.28
CA GLU A 364 -5.99 -4.54 2.55
C GLU A 364 -6.94 -3.33 2.65
N LEU A 365 -7.18 -2.60 1.56
CA LEU A 365 -8.15 -1.50 1.50
C LEU A 365 -9.57 -2.01 1.74
N VAL A 366 -9.97 -3.09 1.05
CA VAL A 366 -11.25 -3.76 1.28
C VAL A 366 -11.37 -4.15 2.75
N TYR A 367 -10.35 -4.82 3.29
CA TYR A 367 -10.37 -5.28 4.67
C TYR A 367 -10.49 -4.13 5.68
N ARG A 368 -9.83 -2.99 5.45
CA ARG A 368 -9.90 -1.81 6.32
C ARG A 368 -11.25 -1.10 6.23
N THR A 369 -11.78 -0.92 5.01
CA THR A 369 -13.05 -0.22 4.75
C THR A 369 -14.29 -1.08 5.01
N LYS A 370 -14.13 -2.40 5.09
CA LYS A 370 -15.18 -3.32 5.55
C LYS A 370 -15.39 -3.27 7.06
N ARG A 371 -14.42 -2.75 7.83
CA ARG A 371 -14.61 -2.42 9.25
C ARG A 371 -15.61 -1.25 9.31
N ASN A 372 -16.53 -1.24 10.28
CA ASN A 372 -17.65 -0.28 10.44
C ASN A 372 -18.91 -0.62 9.60
N ASN A 373 -19.55 0.36 8.94
CA ASN A 373 -20.84 0.16 8.24
C ASN A 373 -20.75 -0.77 7.00
N GLY A 374 -19.53 -1.08 6.55
CA GLY A 374 -19.25 -2.04 5.49
C GLY A 374 -19.60 -1.59 4.07
N ILE A 375 -20.24 -0.43 3.88
CA ILE A 375 -20.75 0.04 2.58
C ILE A 375 -19.60 0.19 1.57
N ILE A 376 -18.54 0.91 1.95
CA ILE A 376 -17.36 1.09 1.10
C ILE A 376 -16.69 -0.26 0.81
N GLY A 377 -16.55 -1.10 1.84
CA GLY A 377 -15.93 -2.43 1.69
C GLY A 377 -16.68 -3.32 0.71
N ASP A 378 -18.02 -3.40 0.81
CA ASP A 378 -18.87 -4.18 -0.08
C ASP A 378 -18.79 -3.66 -1.52
N PHE A 379 -18.87 -2.34 -1.71
CA PHE A 379 -18.71 -1.71 -3.01
C PHE A 379 -17.37 -2.02 -3.68
N LEU A 380 -16.27 -2.01 -2.92
CA LEU A 380 -14.96 -2.38 -3.44
C LEU A 380 -14.90 -3.88 -3.79
N ILE A 381 -15.57 -4.75 -3.04
CA ILE A 381 -15.68 -6.17 -3.40
C ILE A 381 -16.45 -6.32 -4.70
N ASP A 382 -17.57 -5.61 -4.88
CA ASP A 382 -18.37 -5.67 -6.12
C ASP A 382 -17.56 -5.30 -7.36
N ASN A 383 -16.76 -4.23 -7.27
CA ASN A 383 -15.89 -3.79 -8.36
C ASN A 383 -14.85 -4.84 -8.79
N LYS A 384 -14.52 -5.79 -7.91
CA LYS A 384 -13.58 -6.89 -8.17
C LYS A 384 -14.19 -8.26 -7.82
N LYS A 385 -15.52 -8.40 -7.94
CA LYS A 385 -16.28 -9.59 -7.50
C LYS A 385 -15.77 -10.87 -8.12
N VAL A 386 -15.45 -10.82 -9.42
CA VAL A 386 -14.90 -11.97 -10.16
C VAL A 386 -13.59 -12.46 -9.53
N ALA A 387 -12.67 -11.56 -9.19
CA ALA A 387 -11.38 -11.91 -8.65
C ALA A 387 -11.48 -12.39 -7.19
N ILE A 388 -12.09 -11.56 -6.34
CA ILE A 388 -12.00 -11.68 -4.89
C ILE A 388 -13.04 -12.67 -4.33
N ALA A 389 -14.26 -12.66 -4.85
CA ALA A 389 -15.36 -13.51 -4.36
C ALA A 389 -15.54 -14.78 -5.20
N ASN A 390 -15.63 -14.66 -6.52
CA ASN A 390 -15.97 -15.80 -7.38
C ASN A 390 -14.79 -16.73 -7.64
N THR A 391 -13.59 -16.18 -7.83
CA THR A 391 -12.38 -16.95 -8.18
C THR A 391 -11.62 -17.40 -6.94
N LEU A 392 -11.14 -16.45 -6.13
CA LEU A 392 -10.26 -16.77 -4.99
C LEU A 392 -11.03 -17.04 -3.69
N LYS A 393 -12.33 -16.69 -3.63
CA LYS A 393 -13.21 -16.95 -2.49
C LYS A 393 -12.70 -16.37 -1.17
N PHE A 394 -12.04 -15.21 -1.20
CA PHE A 394 -11.68 -14.49 0.03
C PHE A 394 -12.90 -13.95 0.78
N TYR A 395 -13.96 -13.65 0.03
CA TYR A 395 -15.25 -13.18 0.54
C TYR A 395 -16.38 -14.02 -0.05
N LYS A 396 -17.47 -14.15 0.69
CA LYS A 396 -18.69 -14.84 0.27
C LYS A 396 -19.88 -13.92 0.45
N GLU A 397 -20.67 -13.82 -0.59
CA GLU A 397 -21.94 -13.08 -0.58
C GLU A 397 -22.93 -13.78 0.35
N ASN A 398 -23.55 -13.00 1.23
CA ASN A 398 -24.60 -13.44 2.13
C ASN A 398 -25.99 -13.08 1.57
N LYS A 399 -27.05 -13.38 2.32
CA LYS A 399 -28.44 -13.22 1.85
C LYS A 399 -28.87 -11.77 1.65
N SER A 400 -28.14 -10.80 2.20
CA SER A 400 -28.44 -9.37 2.11
C SER A 400 -27.52 -8.64 1.13
N GLU A 401 -26.94 -9.35 0.15
CA GLU A 401 -25.99 -8.81 -0.83
C GLU A 401 -24.75 -8.16 -0.19
N ALA A 402 -24.48 -8.47 1.07
CA ALA A 402 -23.27 -8.07 1.77
C ALA A 402 -22.25 -9.21 1.74
N TYR A 403 -20.99 -8.89 2.02
CA TYR A 403 -19.91 -9.88 1.95
C TYR A 403 -19.35 -10.25 3.33
N ASP A 404 -19.31 -11.55 3.60
CA ASP A 404 -18.67 -12.12 4.77
C ASP A 404 -17.25 -12.60 4.43
N PHE A 405 -16.31 -12.38 5.35
CA PHE A 405 -14.92 -12.78 5.17
C PHE A 405 -14.74 -14.29 5.41
N VAL A 406 -14.16 -15.02 4.45
CA VAL A 406 -14.16 -16.50 4.46
C VAL A 406 -12.88 -17.11 5.05
N TYR A 407 -11.67 -16.55 4.83
CA TYR A 407 -10.45 -16.72 5.65
C TYR A 407 -9.18 -16.20 4.93
N GLY A 408 -8.24 -15.65 5.70
CA GLY A 408 -6.82 -15.36 5.40
C GLY A 408 -6.50 -14.55 4.14
N ASN A 409 -6.50 -13.22 4.20
CA ASN A 409 -5.97 -12.39 3.12
C ASN A 409 -4.48 -12.63 2.87
N VAL A 410 -4.05 -12.51 1.62
CA VAL A 410 -2.62 -12.39 1.28
C VAL A 410 -2.21 -10.95 1.54
N LYS A 411 -1.31 -10.73 2.50
CA LYS A 411 -0.77 -9.40 2.80
C LYS A 411 0.64 -9.28 2.24
N TYR A 412 1.00 -8.10 1.72
CA TYR A 412 2.35 -7.83 1.21
C TYR A 412 3.45 -8.13 2.22
N ASN A 413 3.17 -7.92 3.52
CA ASN A 413 4.10 -8.15 4.61
C ASN A 413 4.24 -9.63 5.04
N MET A 414 3.47 -10.55 4.45
CA MET A 414 3.65 -11.99 4.64
C MET A 414 4.86 -12.50 3.84
N ILE A 415 5.16 -11.86 2.71
CA ILE A 415 6.31 -12.19 1.86
C ILE A 415 7.61 -12.01 2.66
N ASN A 416 8.28 -13.13 2.96
CA ASN A 416 9.50 -13.17 3.75
C ASN A 416 10.49 -14.22 3.19
N LEU A 417 10.91 -14.04 1.94
CA LEU A 417 11.85 -14.94 1.29
C LEU A 417 13.31 -14.62 1.68
N ASP A 418 13.68 -14.94 2.93
CA ASP A 418 15.07 -14.92 3.41
C ASP A 418 15.84 -16.20 2.99
N ILE A 419 17.13 -16.30 3.33
CA ILE A 419 17.95 -17.46 2.93
C ILE A 419 17.36 -18.77 3.45
N LYS A 420 16.89 -18.78 4.71
CA LYS A 420 16.32 -19.97 5.33
C LYS A 420 15.01 -20.38 4.65
N ASN A 421 14.15 -19.42 4.31
CA ASN A 421 12.89 -19.68 3.64
C ASN A 421 13.10 -20.07 2.17
N LEU A 422 14.14 -19.56 1.50
CA LEU A 422 14.57 -20.05 0.19
C LEU A 422 15.06 -21.50 0.27
N GLU A 423 15.88 -21.85 1.27
CA GLU A 423 16.33 -23.23 1.51
C GLU A 423 15.16 -24.18 1.78
N HIS A 424 14.16 -23.75 2.56
CA HIS A 424 12.92 -24.51 2.75
C HIS A 424 12.12 -24.62 1.45
N LEU A 425 12.01 -23.56 0.67
CA LEU A 425 11.28 -23.55 -0.60
C LEU A 425 11.86 -24.54 -1.62
N ILE A 426 13.19 -24.73 -1.65
CA ILE A 426 13.85 -25.72 -2.52
C ILE A 426 13.97 -27.12 -1.89
N SER A 427 13.69 -27.26 -0.59
CA SER A 427 13.75 -28.55 0.08
C SER A 427 12.61 -29.47 -0.39
N PRO A 428 12.84 -30.79 -0.50
CA PRO A 428 11.78 -31.74 -0.83
C PRO A 428 10.73 -31.80 0.29
N VAL A 429 9.44 -31.71 -0.04
CA VAL A 429 8.33 -31.85 0.92
C VAL A 429 7.24 -32.74 0.34
N LYS A 430 6.47 -33.40 1.22
CA LYS A 430 5.33 -34.24 0.83
C LYS A 430 4.17 -33.37 0.30
N ARG A 431 3.75 -33.62 -0.95
CA ARG A 431 2.49 -33.16 -1.58
C ARG A 431 2.01 -31.79 -1.11
N PHE A 432 0.86 -31.72 -0.44
CA PHE A 432 0.17 -30.47 -0.05
C PHE A 432 0.59 -29.90 1.30
N GLN A 433 1.57 -30.48 2.00
CA GLN A 433 1.94 -30.02 3.35
C GLN A 433 2.39 -28.55 3.37
N GLU A 434 3.09 -28.10 2.33
CA GLU A 434 3.48 -26.70 2.21
C GLU A 434 2.27 -25.78 2.01
N LEU A 435 1.27 -26.20 1.24
CA LEU A 435 0.07 -25.37 0.99
C LEU A 435 -0.88 -25.33 2.19
N ALA A 436 -0.93 -26.40 2.98
CA ALA A 436 -1.68 -26.43 4.24
C ALA A 436 -1.12 -25.42 5.27
N ASN A 437 0.20 -25.21 5.28
CA ASN A 437 0.81 -24.15 6.07
C ASN A 437 0.76 -22.81 5.31
N LYS A 438 -0.25 -21.98 5.63
CA LYS A 438 -0.42 -20.63 5.03
C LYS A 438 0.76 -19.67 5.27
N ASN A 439 1.66 -20.00 6.20
CA ASN A 439 2.88 -19.23 6.46
C ASN A 439 4.11 -19.80 5.72
N SER A 440 3.97 -20.89 4.97
CA SER A 440 5.06 -21.39 4.14
C SER A 440 5.28 -20.45 2.94
N GLU A 441 6.53 -20.32 2.50
CA GLU A 441 6.86 -19.43 1.39
C GLU A 441 6.27 -19.93 0.06
N MET A 442 6.10 -21.24 -0.12
CA MET A 442 5.39 -21.81 -1.27
C MET A 442 3.92 -21.37 -1.29
N SER A 443 3.23 -21.46 -0.14
CA SER A 443 1.84 -21.02 -0.01
C SER A 443 1.74 -19.51 -0.26
N ILE A 444 2.58 -18.70 0.38
CA ILE A 444 2.58 -17.24 0.23
C ILE A 444 2.82 -16.84 -1.23
N MET A 445 3.83 -17.43 -1.89
CA MET A 445 4.15 -17.16 -3.29
C MET A 445 2.97 -17.49 -4.20
N LEU A 446 2.46 -18.72 -4.17
CA LEU A 446 1.37 -19.15 -5.07
C LEU A 446 0.07 -18.38 -4.86
N ARG A 447 -0.24 -18.01 -3.62
CA ARG A 447 -1.40 -17.16 -3.31
C ARG A 447 -1.20 -15.73 -3.78
N THR A 448 0.02 -15.20 -3.70
CA THR A 448 0.37 -13.88 -4.26
C THR A 448 0.24 -13.89 -5.78
N LEU A 449 0.75 -14.92 -6.46
CA LEU A 449 0.65 -15.06 -7.91
C LEU A 449 -0.82 -15.22 -8.37
N SER A 450 -1.60 -16.05 -7.68
CA SER A 450 -3.03 -16.21 -7.94
C SER A 450 -3.79 -14.91 -7.72
N LEU A 451 -3.47 -14.16 -6.67
CA LEU A 451 -4.04 -12.85 -6.42
C LEU A 451 -3.73 -11.87 -7.57
N VAL A 452 -2.48 -11.77 -7.99
CA VAL A 452 -2.08 -10.93 -9.15
C VAL A 452 -2.85 -11.32 -10.41
N LEU A 453 -2.85 -12.61 -10.77
CA LEU A 453 -3.55 -13.12 -11.96
C LEU A 453 -5.07 -12.87 -11.92
N SER A 454 -5.67 -12.89 -10.73
CA SER A 454 -7.10 -12.63 -10.56
C SER A 454 -7.44 -11.14 -10.68
N MET A 455 -6.61 -10.27 -10.10
CA MET A 455 -6.88 -8.84 -9.98
C MET A 455 -6.54 -8.09 -11.26
N GLU A 456 -5.49 -8.56 -11.96
CA GLU A 456 -4.97 -8.01 -13.21
C GLU A 456 -4.82 -9.14 -14.27
N PRO A 457 -5.92 -9.66 -14.85
CA PRO A 457 -5.87 -10.80 -15.78
C PRO A 457 -4.96 -10.59 -17.01
N LYS A 458 -4.75 -9.33 -17.42
CA LYS A 458 -3.81 -8.97 -18.50
C LYS A 458 -2.37 -9.44 -18.23
N THR A 459 -2.00 -9.61 -16.96
CA THR A 459 -0.70 -10.17 -16.55
C THR A 459 -0.48 -11.55 -17.17
N ALA A 460 -1.50 -12.39 -17.31
CA ALA A 460 -1.32 -13.71 -17.95
C ALA A 460 -0.76 -13.56 -19.38
N ARG A 461 -1.33 -12.66 -20.18
CA ARG A 461 -0.88 -12.39 -21.56
C ARG A 461 0.51 -11.74 -21.58
N GLN A 462 0.74 -10.74 -20.72
CA GLN A 462 2.00 -10.02 -20.67
C GLN A 462 3.18 -10.97 -20.42
N PHE A 463 3.03 -11.88 -19.47
CA PHE A 463 4.07 -12.85 -19.11
C PHE A 463 3.98 -14.14 -19.94
N GLY A 464 3.45 -14.05 -21.17
CA GLY A 464 3.45 -15.13 -22.16
C GLY A 464 2.68 -16.39 -21.74
N TYR A 465 1.66 -16.23 -20.89
CA TYR A 465 0.91 -17.30 -20.24
C TYR A 465 1.79 -18.31 -19.47
N SER A 466 2.97 -17.88 -18.99
CA SER A 466 3.91 -18.74 -18.27
C SER A 466 3.97 -18.44 -16.77
N TRP A 467 3.50 -19.40 -15.97
CA TRP A 467 3.62 -19.32 -14.51
C TRP A 467 5.08 -19.39 -14.03
N GLN A 468 5.97 -20.03 -14.79
CA GLN A 468 7.41 -20.11 -14.50
C GLN A 468 8.07 -18.74 -14.52
N ILE A 469 7.69 -17.91 -15.50
CA ILE A 469 8.15 -16.53 -15.60
C ILE A 469 7.73 -15.74 -14.34
N LEU A 470 6.48 -15.86 -13.90
CA LEU A 470 5.98 -15.18 -12.69
C LEU A 470 6.75 -15.56 -11.42
N ILE A 471 7.09 -16.85 -11.25
CA ILE A 471 7.93 -17.31 -10.12
C ILE A 471 9.30 -16.65 -10.17
N LYS A 472 9.93 -16.63 -11.35
CA LYS A 472 11.24 -16.02 -11.51
C LYS A 472 11.23 -14.56 -11.09
N TYR A 473 10.25 -13.78 -11.53
CA TYR A 473 10.09 -12.39 -11.11
C TYR A 473 9.83 -12.26 -9.60
N TYR A 474 9.01 -13.14 -9.01
CA TYR A 474 8.81 -13.19 -7.56
C TYR A 474 10.12 -13.39 -6.78
N ILE A 475 10.91 -14.40 -7.15
CA ILE A 475 12.18 -14.71 -6.46
C ILE A 475 13.19 -13.57 -6.66
N ILE A 476 13.27 -12.95 -7.84
CA ILE A 476 14.18 -11.82 -8.04
C ILE A 476 13.76 -10.64 -7.15
N ILE A 477 12.48 -10.28 -7.07
CA ILE A 477 12.09 -9.07 -6.30
C ILE A 477 12.18 -9.29 -4.80
N PHE A 478 11.75 -10.45 -4.32
CA PHE A 478 11.56 -10.70 -2.89
C PHE A 478 12.65 -11.58 -2.28
N GLY A 479 13.49 -12.19 -3.10
CA GLY A 479 14.50 -13.15 -2.66
C GLY A 479 15.61 -12.55 -1.83
N PRO A 480 16.41 -13.44 -1.20
CA PRO A 480 17.55 -13.02 -0.42
C PRO A 480 18.69 -12.58 -1.32
N TYR A 481 19.62 -11.82 -0.76
CA TYR A 481 20.82 -11.34 -1.43
C TYR A 481 22.06 -11.44 -0.54
N LYS A 482 23.23 -11.64 -1.16
CA LYS A 482 24.54 -11.61 -0.50
C LYS A 482 25.51 -10.77 -1.31
N LYS A 483 26.40 -10.04 -0.61
CA LYS A 483 27.29 -9.06 -1.24
C LYS A 483 28.17 -9.59 -2.38
N GLN A 484 28.67 -10.82 -2.26
CA GLN A 484 29.71 -11.35 -3.15
C GLN A 484 29.33 -12.61 -3.91
N LYS A 485 28.13 -13.17 -3.69
CA LYS A 485 27.72 -14.42 -4.34
C LYS A 485 26.23 -14.46 -4.60
N ALA A 486 25.85 -15.16 -5.66
CA ALA A 486 24.46 -15.50 -5.89
C ALA A 486 23.93 -16.47 -4.83
N VAL A 487 22.67 -16.30 -4.45
CA VAL A 487 21.95 -17.21 -3.54
C VAL A 487 20.82 -17.96 -4.23
N PHE A 488 20.45 -17.54 -5.43
CA PHE A 488 19.57 -18.28 -6.34
C PHE A 488 20.14 -18.22 -7.75
N ASP A 489 19.76 -19.20 -8.58
CA ASP A 489 20.24 -19.37 -9.95
C ASP A 489 19.20 -20.12 -10.79
N VAL A 490 19.58 -20.48 -12.03
CA VAL A 490 18.73 -21.27 -12.92
C VAL A 490 18.35 -22.63 -12.33
N LYS A 491 19.24 -23.27 -11.56
CA LYS A 491 18.94 -24.55 -10.90
C LYS A 491 17.88 -24.38 -9.81
N THR A 492 17.96 -23.28 -9.07
CA THR A 492 16.99 -22.89 -8.04
C THR A 492 15.59 -22.78 -8.66
N PHE A 493 15.44 -22.07 -9.78
CA PHE A 493 14.16 -21.95 -10.48
C PHE A 493 13.61 -23.30 -10.92
N LYS A 494 14.43 -24.15 -11.55
CA LYS A 494 14.02 -25.49 -12.00
C LYS A 494 13.52 -26.39 -10.86
N ILE A 495 14.14 -26.31 -9.67
CA ILE A 495 13.68 -27.07 -8.50
C ILE A 495 12.28 -26.61 -8.07
N ILE A 496 12.06 -25.31 -7.98
CA ILE A 496 10.76 -24.72 -7.60
C ILE A 496 9.70 -25.06 -8.65
N GLU A 497 10.03 -24.93 -9.93
CA GLU A 497 9.17 -25.31 -11.04
C GLU A 497 8.76 -26.79 -10.95
N THR A 498 9.70 -27.69 -10.71
CA THR A 498 9.42 -29.13 -10.57
C THR A 498 8.46 -29.39 -9.40
N LYS A 499 8.66 -28.71 -8.25
CA LYS A 499 7.76 -28.83 -7.10
C LYS A 499 6.34 -28.38 -7.45
N ILE A 500 6.20 -27.28 -8.18
CA ILE A 500 4.89 -26.74 -8.58
C ILE A 500 4.23 -27.64 -9.61
N SER A 501 4.95 -28.14 -10.63
CA SER A 501 4.41 -29.12 -11.57
C SER A 501 3.84 -30.35 -10.85
N ASN A 502 4.57 -30.90 -9.87
CA ASN A 502 4.07 -32.01 -9.05
C ASN A 502 2.80 -31.65 -8.25
N LEU A 503 2.69 -30.42 -7.76
CA LEU A 503 1.48 -29.93 -7.09
C LEU A 503 0.30 -29.80 -8.07
N LEU A 504 0.55 -29.35 -9.30
CA LEU A 504 -0.46 -29.19 -10.35
C LEU A 504 -1.01 -30.54 -10.82
N GLU A 505 -0.14 -31.54 -11.01
CA GLU A 505 -0.56 -32.92 -11.30
C GLU A 505 -1.44 -33.49 -10.18
N GLN A 506 -1.08 -33.26 -8.93
CA GLN A 506 -1.88 -33.72 -7.79
C GLN A 506 -3.20 -32.95 -7.65
N TYR A 507 -3.23 -31.68 -8.03
CA TYR A 507 -4.42 -30.84 -8.00
C TYR A 507 -5.50 -31.33 -8.97
N GLU A 508 -5.12 -31.95 -10.10
CA GLU A 508 -6.05 -32.53 -11.06
C GLU A 508 -6.99 -33.55 -10.40
N PHE A 509 -6.43 -34.43 -9.57
CA PHE A 509 -7.13 -35.53 -8.89
C PHE A 509 -7.61 -35.18 -7.46
N LEU A 510 -7.37 -33.95 -6.99
CA LEU A 510 -7.76 -33.54 -5.64
C LEU A 510 -9.29 -33.42 -5.55
N LYS A 511 -9.91 -34.13 -4.59
CA LYS A 511 -11.37 -34.08 -4.36
C LYS A 511 -11.82 -32.74 -3.76
N GLN A 512 -11.03 -32.19 -2.83
CA GLN A 512 -11.32 -30.96 -2.09
C GLN A 512 -10.53 -29.76 -2.66
N LYS A 513 -10.80 -29.39 -3.91
CA LYS A 513 -10.07 -28.31 -4.62
C LYS A 513 -10.26 -26.94 -3.97
N GLU A 514 -11.36 -26.75 -3.25
CA GLU A 514 -11.72 -25.53 -2.53
C GLU A 514 -10.70 -25.14 -1.45
N LEU A 515 -9.97 -26.10 -0.88
CA LEU A 515 -8.99 -25.85 0.19
C LEU A 515 -7.71 -25.14 -0.29
N VAL A 516 -7.43 -25.21 -1.60
CA VAL A 516 -6.23 -24.64 -2.22
C VAL A 516 -6.58 -23.75 -3.43
N ILE A 517 -7.84 -23.33 -3.54
CA ILE A 517 -8.34 -22.55 -4.67
C ILE A 517 -7.62 -21.19 -4.78
N ASP A 518 -7.29 -20.59 -3.64
CA ASP A 518 -6.59 -19.31 -3.54
C ASP A 518 -5.10 -19.40 -3.93
N SER A 519 -4.58 -20.62 -4.13
CA SER A 519 -3.16 -20.90 -4.36
C SER A 519 -2.91 -21.52 -5.73
N LEU A 520 -3.66 -22.57 -6.11
CA LEU A 520 -3.35 -23.40 -7.28
C LEU A 520 -4.32 -23.24 -8.45
N TYR A 521 -5.55 -22.77 -8.23
CA TYR A 521 -6.58 -22.79 -9.28
C TYR A 521 -6.14 -22.01 -10.54
N LEU A 522 -5.67 -20.78 -10.36
CA LEU A 522 -5.24 -19.94 -11.49
C LEU A 522 -3.92 -20.40 -12.09
N ILE A 523 -3.00 -20.92 -11.27
CA ILE A 523 -1.74 -21.49 -11.75
C ILE A 523 -2.01 -22.73 -12.61
N TYR A 524 -2.95 -23.59 -12.20
CA TYR A 524 -3.39 -24.74 -12.97
C TYR A 524 -4.09 -24.34 -14.28
N LYS A 525 -4.95 -23.31 -14.25
CA LYS A 525 -5.56 -22.77 -15.48
C LYS A 525 -4.50 -22.23 -16.45
N LEU A 526 -3.51 -21.52 -15.93
CA LEU A 526 -2.41 -20.98 -16.73
C LEU A 526 -1.54 -22.09 -17.33
N ALA A 527 -1.21 -23.12 -16.55
CA ALA A 527 -0.44 -24.28 -17.01
C ALA A 527 -1.13 -25.08 -18.13
N ASN A 528 -2.46 -25.06 -18.18
CA ASN A 528 -3.27 -25.78 -19.17
C ASN A 528 -3.86 -24.85 -20.25
N PHE A 529 -3.40 -23.59 -20.30
CA PHE A 529 -3.85 -22.65 -21.31
C PHE A 529 -3.25 -23.06 -22.67
N LYS A 530 -4.12 -23.47 -23.61
CA LYS A 530 -3.72 -23.73 -24.99
C LYS A 530 -3.88 -22.41 -25.77
N ASN A 531 -2.77 -21.89 -26.30
CA ASN A 531 -2.76 -20.73 -27.18
C ASN A 531 -3.49 -21.00 -28.49
#